data_AF-A0A8B3NZI9-F1
#
_entry.id   AF-A0A8B3NZI9-F1
#
_cell.length_a   1.000
_cell.length_b   1.000
_cell.length_c   1.000
_cell.angle_alpha   90.00
_cell.angle_beta   90.00
_cell.angle_gamma   90.00
#
_symmetry.space_group_name_H-M   'P 1'
#
loop_
_entity.id
_entity.type
_entity.pdbx_description
1 polymer ?
#
loop_
_entity_poly.entity_id
_entity_poly.type
_entity_poly.pdbx_seq_one_letter_code
_entity_poly.pdbx_strand_id
1 'polypeptide(L)'
;MDLEKFDAILDMNDPQFAKKLREAIGAKPGETIEVHTPQFERTDGLTVPKPIMDFDKLPTLFEETLKEIGCQKWDDPDKDGNVLWLYPAEWYDHIPEGHVMRCIDGTDEPMKHGVTDDDMRFGALAYGFLRKAGA
;
A
#
# COMPACT_ATOMS: atom_id res chain seq x y z
N MET A 1 17.13 -6.23 20.13
CA MET A 1 17.10 -6.23 18.65
C MET A 1 18.55 -6.35 18.25
N ASP A 2 19.00 -7.55 17.91
CA ASP A 2 20.38 -7.75 17.45
C ASP A 2 20.51 -7.03 16.11
N LEU A 3 21.38 -6.01 16.08
CA LEU A 3 21.79 -5.28 14.87
C LEU A 3 22.78 -6.10 14.01
N GLU A 4 22.98 -7.37 14.35
CA GLU A 4 23.73 -8.36 13.58
C GLU A 4 22.71 -9.09 12.69
N LYS A 5 22.67 -8.96 11.36
CA LYS A 5 23.76 -8.87 10.39
C LYS A 5 23.23 -8.20 9.13
N PHE A 6 23.83 -7.08 8.74
CA PHE A 6 23.75 -6.61 7.36
C PHE A 6 25.01 -7.10 6.64
N ASP A 7 24.86 -7.80 5.51
CA ASP A 7 25.99 -8.25 4.70
C ASP A 7 26.77 -7.07 4.09
N ALA A 8 26.08 -5.95 3.86
CA ALA A 8 26.67 -4.67 3.45
C ALA A 8 25.78 -3.48 3.87
N ILE A 9 26.42 -2.35 4.22
CA ILE A 9 25.78 -1.04 4.37
C ILE A 9 26.37 -0.12 3.31
N LEU A 10 25.51 0.51 2.51
CA LEU A 10 25.91 1.32 1.35
C LEU A 10 25.43 2.76 1.50
N ASP A 11 26.28 3.73 1.12
CA ASP A 11 25.92 5.15 1.02
C ASP A 11 25.52 5.48 -0.42
N MET A 12 24.30 5.97 -0.60
CA MET A 12 23.76 6.36 -1.91
C MET A 12 24.47 7.58 -2.50
N ASN A 13 25.18 8.37 -1.69
CA ASN A 13 25.97 9.52 -2.16
C ASN A 13 27.38 9.12 -2.62
N ASP A 14 27.79 7.87 -2.44
CA ASP A 14 29.08 7.39 -2.94
C ASP A 14 29.08 7.39 -4.48
N PRO A 15 30.06 8.02 -5.16
CA PRO A 15 30.16 8.00 -6.62
C PRO A 15 30.27 6.58 -7.22
N GLN A 16 30.61 5.57 -6.41
CA GLN A 16 30.67 4.16 -6.76
C GLN A 16 29.44 3.36 -6.29
N PHE A 17 28.38 4.01 -5.78
CA PHE A 17 27.19 3.35 -5.22
C PHE A 17 26.63 2.27 -6.15
N ALA A 18 26.41 2.59 -7.43
CA ALA A 18 25.85 1.62 -8.39
C ALA A 18 26.71 0.36 -8.56
N LYS A 19 28.05 0.49 -8.50
CA LYS A 19 28.97 -0.64 -8.54
C LYS A 19 28.90 -1.45 -7.25
N LYS A 20 28.96 -0.77 -6.10
CA LYS A 20 28.91 -1.41 -4.78
C LYS A 20 27.59 -2.12 -4.51
N LEU A 21 26.47 -1.52 -4.91
CA LEU A 21 25.13 -2.13 -4.81
C LEU A 21 25.07 -3.40 -5.65
N ARG A 22 25.53 -3.34 -6.91
CA ARG A 22 25.58 -4.50 -7.80
C ARG A 22 26.42 -5.64 -7.22
N GLU A 23 27.59 -5.33 -6.67
CA GLU A 23 28.47 -6.31 -6.02
C GLU A 23 27.80 -6.92 -4.77
N ALA A 24 27.13 -6.09 -3.95
CA ALA A 24 26.46 -6.52 -2.73
C ALA A 24 25.27 -7.46 -3.00
N ILE A 25 24.48 -7.18 -4.04
CA ILE A 25 23.32 -8.02 -4.42
C ILE A 25 23.68 -9.13 -5.42
N GLY A 26 24.95 -9.22 -5.85
CA GLY A 26 25.44 -10.24 -6.77
C GLY A 26 24.92 -10.15 -8.21
N ALA A 27 24.34 -9.02 -8.62
CA ALA A 27 23.74 -8.85 -9.94
C ALA A 27 24.79 -8.59 -11.04
N LYS A 28 24.50 -8.96 -12.28
CA LYS A 28 25.31 -8.65 -13.47
C LYS A 28 24.82 -7.36 -14.15
N PRO A 29 25.67 -6.65 -14.92
CA PRO A 29 25.23 -5.54 -15.74
C PRO A 29 24.11 -5.97 -16.70
N GLY A 30 22.95 -5.29 -16.64
CA GLY A 30 21.79 -5.58 -17.49
C GLY A 30 20.87 -6.69 -16.97
N GLU A 31 21.15 -7.28 -15.79
CA GLU A 31 20.26 -8.24 -15.13
C GLU A 31 19.07 -7.52 -14.49
N THR A 32 17.86 -8.06 -14.68
CA THR A 32 16.66 -7.59 -13.99
C THR A 32 16.70 -8.07 -12.54
N ILE A 33 16.53 -7.13 -11.62
CA ILE A 33 16.43 -7.41 -10.18
C ILE A 33 14.97 -7.23 -9.77
N GLU A 34 14.45 -8.19 -9.03
CA GLU A 34 13.13 -8.11 -8.41
C GLU A 34 13.32 -7.89 -6.90
N VAL A 35 12.67 -6.86 -6.35
CA VAL A 35 12.78 -6.52 -4.92
C VAL A 35 11.47 -6.91 -4.27
N HIS A 36 11.54 -7.90 -3.38
CA HIS A 36 10.40 -8.34 -2.58
C HIS A 36 10.50 -7.76 -1.17
N THR A 37 9.49 -7.01 -0.75
CA THR A 37 9.34 -6.61 0.66
C THR A 37 8.50 -7.64 1.40
N PRO A 38 8.77 -7.91 2.70
CA PRO A 38 7.91 -8.78 3.49
C PRO A 38 6.46 -8.26 3.48
N GLN A 39 5.53 -9.16 3.19
CA GLN A 39 4.09 -8.93 3.33
C GLN A 39 3.70 -9.10 4.80
N PHE A 40 2.90 -8.19 5.35
CA PHE A 40 2.43 -8.27 6.72
C PHE A 40 0.92 -8.45 6.76
N GLU A 41 0.46 -9.54 7.37
CA GLU A 41 -0.96 -9.74 7.64
C GLU A 41 -1.45 -8.77 8.73
N ARG A 42 -2.78 -8.56 8.76
CA ARG A 42 -3.42 -7.78 9.82
C ARG A 42 -3.24 -8.44 11.19
N THR A 43 -3.07 -7.62 12.21
CA THR A 43 -2.85 -8.07 13.60
C THR A 43 -4.03 -7.78 14.52
N ASP A 44 -5.11 -7.21 13.98
CA ASP A 44 -6.31 -6.78 14.69
C ASP A 44 -7.33 -7.91 14.93
N GLY A 45 -7.11 -9.09 14.34
CA GLY A 45 -8.03 -10.23 14.44
C GLY A 45 -9.36 -10.04 13.70
N LEU A 46 -9.47 -9.00 12.88
CA LEU A 46 -10.68 -8.70 12.11
C LEU A 46 -10.81 -9.69 10.94
N THR A 47 -12.01 -10.22 10.73
CA THR A 47 -12.36 -10.93 9.49
C THR A 47 -13.03 -9.96 8.54
N VAL A 48 -12.38 -9.64 7.44
CA VAL A 48 -12.91 -8.69 6.46
C VAL A 48 -14.08 -9.29 5.70
N PRO A 49 -15.24 -8.62 5.67
CA PRO A 49 -16.35 -9.06 4.85
C PRO A 49 -16.03 -8.81 3.38
N LYS A 50 -16.53 -9.68 2.50
CA LYS A 50 -16.54 -9.41 1.06
C LYS A 50 -17.27 -8.09 0.79
N PRO A 51 -16.78 -7.18 -0.09
CA PRO A 51 -17.47 -5.95 -0.38
C PRO A 51 -18.78 -6.27 -1.13
N ILE A 52 -19.91 -5.87 -0.56
CA ILE A 52 -21.26 -6.02 -1.15
C ILE A 52 -21.80 -4.65 -1.58
N MET A 53 -20.93 -3.67 -1.76
CA MET A 53 -21.32 -2.29 -1.99
C MET A 53 -20.55 -1.64 -3.14
N ASP A 54 -21.14 -0.55 -3.60
CA ASP A 54 -20.53 0.38 -4.53
C ASP A 54 -19.39 1.15 -3.82
N PHE A 55 -18.19 1.05 -4.38
CA PHE A 55 -16.98 1.65 -3.82
C PHE A 55 -17.08 3.18 -3.74
N ASP A 56 -17.83 3.80 -4.65
CA ASP A 56 -18.07 5.26 -4.65
C ASP A 56 -18.85 5.73 -3.41
N LYS A 57 -19.50 4.81 -2.69
CA LYS A 57 -20.26 5.12 -1.48
C LYS A 57 -19.44 4.99 -0.20
N LEU A 58 -18.25 4.39 -0.25
CA LEU A 58 -17.38 4.24 0.93
C LEU A 58 -17.06 5.58 1.62
N PRO A 59 -16.78 6.69 0.92
CA PRO A 59 -16.55 7.99 1.57
C PRO A 59 -17.72 8.51 2.42
N THR A 60 -18.92 7.97 2.21
CA THR A 60 -20.16 8.39 2.88
C THR A 60 -20.50 7.57 4.13
N LEU A 61 -19.77 6.48 4.38
CA LEU A 61 -19.99 5.65 5.56
C LEU A 61 -19.40 6.30 6.82
N PHE A 62 -19.95 5.91 7.97
CA PHE A 62 -19.38 6.26 9.26
C PHE A 62 -17.98 5.68 9.43
N GLU A 63 -17.15 6.39 10.17
CA GLU A 63 -15.77 5.99 10.44
C GLU A 63 -15.68 4.60 11.08
N GLU A 64 -16.58 4.31 12.02
CA GLU A 64 -16.66 3.04 12.73
C GLU A 64 -16.99 1.91 11.76
N THR A 65 -17.93 2.13 10.83
CA THR A 65 -18.29 1.16 9.81
C THR A 65 -17.12 0.88 8.87
N LEU A 66 -16.36 1.91 8.47
CA LEU A 66 -15.16 1.72 7.65
C LEU A 66 -14.11 0.85 8.35
N LYS A 67 -13.91 1.06 9.66
CA LYS A 67 -13.01 0.21 10.46
C LYS A 67 -13.53 -1.23 10.59
N GLU A 68 -14.82 -1.40 10.84
CA GLU A 68 -15.47 -2.72 10.98
C GLU A 68 -15.40 -3.55 9.70
N ILE A 69 -15.41 -2.91 8.52
CA ILE A 69 -15.23 -3.59 7.23
C ILE A 69 -13.76 -3.68 6.80
N GLY A 70 -12.83 -3.22 7.64
CA GLY A 70 -11.39 -3.43 7.48
C GLY A 70 -10.62 -2.31 6.80
N CYS A 71 -11.27 -1.20 6.42
CA CYS A 71 -10.58 -0.04 5.87
C CYS A 71 -9.74 0.65 6.95
N GLN A 72 -8.58 1.20 6.57
CA GLN A 72 -7.62 1.79 7.50
C GLN A 72 -7.25 3.22 7.08
N LYS A 73 -7.07 4.14 8.04
CA LYS A 73 -6.53 5.47 7.74
C LYS A 73 -5.04 5.35 7.43
N TRP A 74 -4.60 5.98 6.35
CA TRP A 74 -3.19 6.08 6.02
C TRP A 74 -2.52 7.26 6.72
N ASP A 75 -3.14 8.43 6.68
CA ASP A 75 -2.56 9.69 7.11
C ASP A 75 -3.53 10.59 7.87
N ASP A 76 -2.99 11.66 8.44
CA ASP A 76 -3.76 12.78 8.96
C ASP A 76 -4.41 13.57 7.81
N PRO A 77 -5.47 14.34 8.08
CA PRO A 77 -6.13 15.12 7.04
C PRO A 77 -5.17 16.07 6.30
N ASP A 78 -5.27 16.10 4.97
CA ASP A 78 -4.56 17.05 4.14
C ASP A 78 -5.03 18.50 4.39
N LYS A 79 -4.41 19.47 3.70
CA LYS A 79 -4.76 20.90 3.79
C LYS A 79 -6.23 21.21 3.45
N ASP A 80 -6.88 20.35 2.67
CA ASP A 80 -8.26 20.47 2.26
C ASP A 80 -9.19 19.66 3.20
N GLY A 81 -8.63 18.98 4.20
CA GLY A 81 -9.34 18.17 5.17
C GLY A 81 -9.71 16.77 4.66
N ASN A 82 -9.06 16.24 3.61
CA ASN A 82 -9.27 14.87 3.17
C ASN A 82 -8.30 13.91 3.87
N VAL A 83 -8.78 12.72 4.22
CA VAL A 83 -7.99 11.61 4.75
C VAL A 83 -8.01 10.48 3.73
N LEU A 84 -6.86 9.86 3.46
CA LEU A 84 -6.80 8.64 2.67
C LEU A 84 -7.21 7.44 3.55
N TRP A 85 -8.21 6.71 3.08
CA TRP A 85 -8.66 5.44 3.64
C TRP A 85 -8.31 4.31 2.70
N LEU A 86 -7.43 3.42 3.15
CA LEU A 86 -6.95 2.27 2.41
C LEU A 86 -7.99 1.16 2.39
N TYR A 87 -8.08 0.47 1.25
CA TYR A 87 -8.88 -0.73 1.14
C TYR A 87 -8.24 -1.89 1.91
N PRO A 88 -9.04 -2.83 2.44
CA PRO A 88 -8.53 -4.10 2.92
C PRO A 88 -7.86 -4.87 1.78
N ALA A 89 -6.79 -5.61 2.08
CA ALA A 89 -6.08 -6.46 1.11
C ALA A 89 -7.00 -7.49 0.46
N GLU A 90 -7.94 -8.03 1.25
CA GLU A 90 -8.91 -9.03 0.85
C GLU A 90 -9.88 -8.54 -0.23
N TRP A 91 -9.92 -7.23 -0.51
CA TRP A 91 -10.79 -6.63 -1.50
C TRP A 91 -10.17 -6.53 -2.89
N TYR A 92 -8.87 -6.80 -3.07
CA TYR A 92 -8.16 -6.64 -4.36
C TYR A 92 -8.95 -7.20 -5.55
N ASP A 93 -9.34 -8.47 -5.50
CA ASP A 93 -10.09 -9.18 -6.56
C ASP A 93 -11.56 -8.71 -6.73
N HIS A 94 -11.99 -7.72 -5.96
CA HIS A 94 -13.36 -7.23 -5.92
C HIS A 94 -13.48 -5.75 -6.26
N ILE A 95 -12.37 -5.03 -6.39
CA ILE A 95 -12.37 -3.64 -6.84
C ILE A 95 -12.79 -3.63 -8.32
N PRO A 96 -13.76 -2.82 -8.77
CA PRO A 96 -14.16 -2.82 -10.17
C PRO A 96 -13.02 -2.41 -11.12
N GLU A 97 -12.90 -3.09 -12.26
CA GLU A 97 -11.94 -2.70 -13.31
C GLU A 97 -12.19 -1.24 -13.75
N GLY A 98 -11.14 -0.44 -13.81
CA GLY A 98 -11.21 0.98 -14.14
C GLY A 98 -11.64 1.90 -12.99
N HIS A 99 -11.99 1.36 -11.81
CA HIS A 99 -12.27 2.16 -10.61
C HIS A 99 -11.06 3.02 -10.25
N VAL A 100 -11.26 4.33 -10.06
CA VAL A 100 -10.15 5.24 -9.76
C VAL A 100 -9.87 5.21 -8.26
N MET A 101 -8.64 4.88 -7.90
CA MET A 101 -8.18 4.74 -6.53
C MET A 101 -7.11 5.78 -6.24
N ARG A 102 -7.09 6.26 -4.99
CA ARG A 102 -6.01 7.12 -4.50
C ARG A 102 -4.89 6.25 -3.94
N CYS A 103 -3.69 6.37 -4.47
CA CYS A 103 -2.47 5.73 -3.98
C CYS A 103 -1.86 6.51 -2.81
N ILE A 104 -1.10 5.81 -1.95
CA ILE A 104 -0.41 6.41 -0.79
C ILE A 104 0.64 7.48 -1.17
N ASP A 105 1.10 7.50 -2.42
CA ASP A 105 2.00 8.53 -2.94
C ASP A 105 1.27 9.79 -3.43
N GLY A 106 -0.06 9.82 -3.33
CA GLY A 106 -0.92 10.93 -3.70
C GLY A 106 -1.43 10.90 -5.14
N THR A 107 -1.05 9.90 -5.94
CA THR A 107 -1.53 9.74 -7.32
C THR A 107 -2.90 9.06 -7.39
N ASP A 108 -3.64 9.30 -8.47
CA ASP A 108 -4.90 8.61 -8.76
C ASP A 108 -4.68 7.64 -9.93
N GLU A 109 -4.97 6.37 -9.71
CA GLU A 109 -4.80 5.32 -10.72
C GLU A 109 -6.06 4.47 -10.92
N PRO A 110 -6.41 4.10 -12.17
CA PRO A 110 -7.50 3.17 -12.42
C PRO A 110 -7.05 1.73 -12.08
N MET A 111 -7.92 0.98 -11.40
CA MET A 111 -7.73 -0.43 -11.12
C MET A 111 -7.58 -1.24 -12.40
N LYS A 112 -6.52 -2.05 -12.46
CA LYS A 112 -6.26 -3.02 -13.53
C LYS A 112 -5.80 -4.34 -12.91
N HIS A 113 -6.67 -5.34 -12.86
CA HIS A 113 -6.32 -6.61 -12.21
C HIS A 113 -5.10 -7.28 -12.88
N GLY A 114 -4.17 -7.77 -12.05
CA GLY A 114 -2.92 -8.37 -12.52
C GLY A 114 -1.89 -7.37 -13.06
N VAL A 115 -2.17 -6.06 -12.97
CA VAL A 115 -1.22 -4.98 -13.30
C VAL A 115 -1.05 -4.03 -12.12
N THR A 116 -2.15 -3.62 -11.49
CA THR A 116 -2.11 -2.87 -10.23
C THR A 116 -1.55 -3.78 -9.14
N ASP A 117 -0.58 -3.26 -8.39
CA ASP A 117 0.11 -3.97 -7.32
C ASP A 117 -0.88 -4.49 -6.25
N ASP A 118 -0.65 -5.70 -5.77
CA ASP A 118 -1.38 -6.32 -4.67
C ASP A 118 -0.56 -6.36 -3.36
N ASP A 119 0.59 -5.65 -3.31
CA ASP A 119 1.37 -5.45 -2.09
C ASP A 119 0.48 -4.98 -0.93
N MET A 120 0.51 -5.75 0.16
CA MET A 120 -0.30 -5.52 1.34
C MET A 120 0.55 -5.33 2.59
N ARG A 121 0.16 -4.36 3.40
CA ARG A 121 0.81 -4.13 4.70
C ARG A 121 -0.23 -4.00 5.77
N PHE A 122 -0.10 -4.83 6.80
CA PHE A 122 -1.02 -4.90 7.91
C PHE A 122 -2.48 -5.10 7.46
N GLY A 123 -2.67 -5.89 6.40
CA GLY A 123 -3.97 -6.19 5.79
C GLY A 123 -4.65 -5.04 5.04
N ALA A 124 -3.89 -4.03 4.60
CA ALA A 124 -4.37 -2.96 3.73
C ALA A 124 -3.56 -2.90 2.43
N LEU A 125 -4.23 -2.52 1.33
CA LEU A 125 -3.60 -2.19 0.05
C LEU A 125 -2.96 -0.80 0.13
N ALA A 126 -1.99 -0.53 -0.74
CA ALA A 126 -1.34 0.78 -0.87
C ALA A 126 -2.21 1.85 -1.56
N TYR A 127 -3.52 1.62 -1.64
CA TYR A 127 -4.49 2.52 -2.27
C TYR A 127 -5.88 2.36 -1.70
N GLY A 128 -6.73 3.34 -1.99
CA GLY A 128 -7.98 3.54 -1.30
C GLY A 128 -8.85 4.63 -1.90
N PHE A 129 -9.54 5.35 -1.03
CA PHE A 129 -10.40 6.49 -1.37
C PHE A 129 -10.16 7.65 -0.41
N LEU A 130 -10.44 8.87 -0.89
CA LEU A 130 -10.42 10.06 -0.05
C LEU A 130 -11.77 10.27 0.65
N ARG A 131 -11.72 10.66 1.93
CA ARG A 131 -12.91 11.07 2.70
C ARG A 131 -12.63 12.34 3.47
N LYS A 132 -13.60 13.26 3.56
CA LYS A 132 -13.49 14.46 4.40
C LYS A 132 -13.44 14.08 5.89
N ALA A 133 -12.49 14.66 6.61
CA ALA A 133 -12.41 14.56 8.06
C ALA A 133 -13.66 15.18 8.69
N GLY A 134 -14.32 14.42 9.59
CA GLY A 134 -15.54 14.88 10.27
C GLY A 134 -16.85 14.70 9.48
N ALA A 135 -16.83 13.95 8.36
CA ALA A 135 -18.04 13.48 7.67
C ALA A 135 -18.71 12.32 8.42
#